data_AF-A0A656YUM5-F1
#
_entry.id   AF-A0A656YUM5-F1
#
_cell.length_a   1.000
_cell.length_b   1.000
_cell.length_c   1.000
_cell.angle_alpha   90.00
_cell.angle_beta   90.00
_cell.angle_gamma   90.00
#
_symmetry.space_group_name_H-M   'P 1'
#
loop_
_entity.id
_entity.type
_entity.pdbx_description
1 polymer ?
#
loop_
_entity_poly.entity_id
_entity_poly.type
_entity_poly.pdbx_seq_one_letter_code
_entity_poly.pdbx_strand_id
1 'polypeptide(L)'
;MSDSKTDPEEFDKFIDCLPERIVEAIEDPEIDARFIPVERMGKAPDAPNPKECNLSVEETRERIASGKNGGLYLGELLAAIDVDQDDKLTEIWPDAKKMLNEGLCTETRSNGHHLILQNEDIEKGTTYGNEDGEIAGLRTGWEQILVPGSYAFDPDDGISGLYTVFTEEPPMIAKKEDLPDELNPSNSTELEELDIDINDPNGIDPSEIAGFDGKTVADLRESDEKLDALCESLNPSRYSF
;
A
#
# COMPACT_ATOMS: atom_id res chain seq x y z
N MET A 1 15.64 -24.81 -16.74
CA MET A 1 15.04 -23.46 -16.86
C MET A 1 13.99 -23.42 -15.77
N SER A 2 14.13 -22.54 -14.78
CA SER A 2 13.05 -22.38 -13.81
C SER A 2 11.90 -21.70 -14.54
N ASP A 3 10.73 -22.32 -14.55
CA ASP A 3 9.50 -21.68 -15.01
C ASP A 3 9.27 -20.47 -14.09
N SER A 4 9.70 -19.29 -14.55
CA SER A 4 9.46 -18.06 -13.83
C SER A 4 7.97 -17.81 -13.84
N LYS A 5 7.40 -17.52 -12.68
CA LYS A 5 5.98 -17.16 -12.55
C LYS A 5 5.71 -15.67 -12.75
N THR A 6 6.77 -14.89 -12.93
CA THR A 6 6.76 -13.46 -13.24
C THR A 6 6.78 -13.25 -14.76
N ASP A 7 6.39 -12.06 -15.19
CA ASP A 7 6.32 -11.69 -16.61
C ASP A 7 6.79 -10.25 -16.87
N PRO A 8 8.00 -10.03 -17.41
CA PRO A 8 8.46 -8.67 -17.70
C PRO A 8 7.66 -7.97 -18.81
N GLU A 9 6.92 -8.69 -19.65
CA GLU A 9 6.09 -8.05 -20.69
C GLU A 9 4.90 -7.28 -20.08
N GLU A 10 4.34 -7.79 -18.97
CA GLU A 10 3.28 -7.08 -18.22
C GLU A 10 3.82 -5.80 -17.56
N PHE A 11 5.07 -5.81 -17.12
CA PHE A 11 5.73 -4.60 -16.63
C PHE A 11 5.96 -3.59 -17.76
N ASP A 12 6.42 -4.05 -18.93
CA ASP A 12 6.62 -3.20 -20.10
C ASP A 12 5.30 -2.50 -20.50
N LYS A 13 4.18 -3.24 -20.56
CA LYS A 13 2.84 -2.67 -20.81
C LYS A 13 2.46 -1.60 -19.80
N PHE A 14 2.73 -1.84 -18.51
CA PHE A 14 2.43 -0.90 -17.44
C PHE A 14 3.20 0.42 -17.64
N ILE A 15 4.50 0.33 -17.95
CA ILE A 15 5.34 1.50 -18.22
C ILE A 15 4.86 2.26 -19.46
N ASP A 16 4.49 1.55 -20.53
CA ASP A 16 3.98 2.15 -21.77
C ASP A 16 2.68 2.95 -21.57
N CYS A 17 1.90 2.64 -20.53
CA CYS A 17 0.70 3.38 -20.17
C CYS A 17 0.98 4.65 -19.34
N LEU A 18 2.13 4.73 -18.67
CA LEU A 18 2.47 5.88 -17.83
C LEU A 18 2.91 7.07 -18.71
N PRO A 19 2.50 8.31 -18.39
CA PRO A 19 3.05 9.49 -19.06
C PRO A 19 4.57 9.58 -18.87
N GLU A 20 5.31 9.92 -19.92
CA GLU A 20 6.79 10.01 -19.90
C GLU A 20 7.31 10.83 -18.71
N ARG A 21 6.68 11.98 -18.41
CA ARG A 21 7.03 12.82 -17.26
C ARG A 21 6.90 12.13 -15.90
N ILE A 22 6.00 11.16 -15.77
CA ILE A 22 5.83 10.38 -14.53
C ILE A 22 6.93 9.34 -14.43
N VAL A 23 7.25 8.66 -15.55
CA VAL A 23 8.35 7.69 -15.60
C VAL A 23 9.68 8.37 -15.26
N GLU A 24 9.98 9.51 -15.90
CA GLU A 24 11.17 10.31 -15.60
C GLU A 24 11.23 10.73 -14.12
N ALA A 25 10.10 11.11 -13.55
CA ALA A 25 10.04 11.56 -12.15
C ALA A 25 10.20 10.40 -11.16
N ILE A 26 9.71 9.20 -11.48
CA ILE A 26 9.92 7.99 -10.64
C ILE A 26 11.41 7.61 -10.59
N GLU A 27 12.15 7.84 -11.69
CA GLU A 27 13.59 7.57 -11.73
C GLU A 27 14.43 8.67 -11.05
N ASP A 28 13.84 9.81 -10.70
CA ASP A 28 14.52 10.88 -9.96
C ASP A 28 14.58 10.55 -8.45
N PRO A 29 15.77 10.34 -7.87
CA PRO A 29 15.90 9.98 -6.45
C PRO A 29 15.39 11.05 -5.47
N GLU A 30 15.23 12.30 -5.92
CA GLU A 30 14.70 13.41 -5.11
C GLU A 30 13.17 13.41 -5.03
N ILE A 31 12.48 12.56 -5.80
CA ILE A 31 11.02 12.44 -5.80
C ILE A 31 10.59 11.24 -4.96
N ASP A 32 9.53 11.41 -4.16
CA ASP A 32 9.03 10.41 -3.23
C ASP A 32 8.19 9.29 -3.90
N ALA A 33 8.34 9.09 -5.21
CA ALA A 33 7.80 7.96 -5.97
C ALA A 33 8.96 7.17 -6.57
N ARG A 34 9.01 5.85 -6.36
CA ARG A 34 10.18 5.04 -6.74
C ARG A 34 9.86 3.56 -6.86
N PHE A 35 10.53 2.88 -7.79
CA PHE A 35 10.48 1.42 -7.83
C PHE A 35 11.39 0.83 -6.75
N ILE A 36 10.90 -0.22 -6.12
CA ILE A 36 11.59 -0.89 -5.01
C ILE A 36 11.70 -2.39 -5.24
N PRO A 37 12.73 -3.03 -4.68
CA PRO A 37 12.89 -4.47 -4.79
C PRO A 37 11.95 -5.17 -3.79
N VAL A 38 11.17 -6.13 -4.28
CA VAL A 38 10.22 -6.91 -3.47
C VAL A 38 10.62 -8.39 -3.45
N GLU A 39 10.37 -9.05 -2.32
CA GLU A 39 10.66 -10.46 -2.11
C GLU A 39 10.01 -11.34 -3.20
N ARG A 40 10.71 -12.43 -3.54
CA ARG A 40 10.20 -13.41 -4.49
C ARG A 40 8.92 -14.06 -3.94
N MET A 41 7.86 -14.10 -4.76
CA MET A 41 6.54 -14.62 -4.36
C MET A 41 5.86 -13.86 -3.22
N GLY A 42 6.47 -12.79 -2.69
CA GLY A 42 5.95 -12.00 -1.59
C GLY A 42 5.46 -10.63 -2.03
N LYS A 43 4.96 -9.87 -1.06
CA LYS A 43 4.61 -8.45 -1.20
C LYS A 43 5.54 -7.53 -0.40
N ALA A 44 6.36 -8.06 0.50
CA ALA A 44 7.26 -7.26 1.34
C ALA A 44 8.54 -6.85 0.58
N PRO A 45 9.05 -5.63 0.79
CA PRO A 45 10.37 -5.25 0.28
C PRO A 45 11.47 -6.21 0.76
N ASP A 46 12.44 -6.54 -0.09
CA ASP A 46 13.60 -7.39 0.31
C ASP A 46 14.85 -6.57 0.71
N ALA A 47 14.68 -5.24 0.84
CA ALA A 47 15.71 -4.31 1.27
C ALA A 47 15.48 -3.83 2.72
N PRO A 48 16.54 -3.63 3.52
CA PRO A 48 16.42 -3.17 4.91
C PRO A 48 15.90 -1.73 5.02
N ASN A 49 16.22 -0.87 4.03
CA ASN A 49 15.72 0.50 3.93
C ASN A 49 15.04 0.70 2.55
N PRO A 50 13.79 0.23 2.37
CA PRO A 50 13.12 0.28 1.07
C PRO A 50 12.97 1.71 0.53
N LYS A 51 12.77 2.70 1.42
CA LYS A 51 12.64 4.11 1.05
C LYS A 51 13.92 4.70 0.45
N GLU A 52 15.08 4.13 0.75
CA GLU A 52 16.37 4.56 0.19
C GLU A 52 16.68 3.85 -1.15
N CYS A 53 15.89 2.85 -1.53
CA CYS A 53 16.03 2.15 -2.79
C CYS A 53 15.30 2.91 -3.89
N ASN A 54 15.95 3.15 -5.03
CA ASN A 54 15.31 3.62 -6.24
C ASN A 54 15.82 2.80 -7.43
N LEU A 55 15.06 1.76 -7.80
CA LEU A 55 15.35 0.98 -9.00
C LEU A 55 14.94 1.79 -10.23
N SER A 56 15.79 1.80 -11.25
CA SER A 56 15.38 2.24 -12.58
C SER A 56 14.32 1.30 -13.17
N VAL A 57 13.67 1.75 -14.25
CA VAL A 57 12.76 0.92 -15.06
C VAL A 57 13.50 -0.33 -15.55
N GLU A 58 14.73 -0.18 -16.05
CA GLU A 58 15.53 -1.29 -16.56
C GLU A 58 15.87 -2.30 -15.44
N GLU A 59 16.33 -1.83 -14.28
CA GLU A 59 16.63 -2.71 -13.14
C GLU A 59 15.39 -3.44 -12.61
N THR A 60 14.24 -2.77 -12.59
CA THR A 60 12.96 -3.36 -12.19
C THR A 60 12.54 -4.45 -13.18
N ARG A 61 12.66 -4.16 -14.48
CA ARG A 61 12.38 -5.12 -15.55
C ARG A 61 13.28 -6.35 -15.50
N GLU A 62 14.60 -6.16 -15.36
CA GLU A 62 15.56 -7.26 -15.23
C GLU A 62 15.27 -8.12 -14.00
N ARG A 63 14.87 -7.49 -12.90
CA ARG A 63 14.48 -8.16 -11.68
C ARG A 63 13.25 -9.04 -11.90
N ILE A 64 12.21 -8.53 -12.55
CA ILE A 64 11.02 -9.30 -12.92
C ILE A 64 11.39 -10.45 -13.85
N ALA A 65 12.22 -10.23 -14.86
CA ALA A 65 12.70 -11.28 -15.76
C ALA A 65 13.48 -12.40 -15.03
N SER A 66 14.13 -12.07 -13.91
CA SER A 66 14.86 -13.03 -13.07
C SER A 66 13.99 -13.85 -12.10
N GLY A 67 12.68 -13.59 -12.06
CA GLY A 67 11.74 -14.30 -11.18
C GLY A 67 11.56 -13.69 -9.80
N LYS A 68 11.93 -12.42 -9.62
CA LYS A 68 11.69 -11.61 -8.41
C LYS A 68 10.62 -10.56 -8.69
N ASN A 69 10.09 -9.94 -7.64
CA ASN A 69 9.03 -8.93 -7.78
C ASN A 69 9.59 -7.51 -7.73
N GLY A 70 8.85 -6.58 -8.34
CA GLY A 70 9.02 -5.14 -8.18
C GLY A 70 7.82 -4.55 -7.42
N GLY A 71 8.09 -3.51 -6.64
CA GLY A 71 7.05 -2.67 -6.04
C GLY A 71 7.21 -1.23 -6.51
N LEU A 72 6.17 -0.43 -6.35
CA LEU A 72 6.18 1.00 -6.62
C LEU A 72 5.65 1.74 -5.41
N TYR A 73 6.48 2.60 -4.81
CA TYR A 73 5.98 3.66 -3.93
C TYR A 73 5.39 4.78 -4.78
N LEU A 74 4.18 5.21 -4.43
CA LEU A 74 3.36 6.09 -5.25
C LEU A 74 3.76 7.57 -5.13
N GLY A 75 4.28 7.95 -3.96
CA GLY A 75 4.65 9.32 -3.63
C GLY A 75 3.47 10.29 -3.70
N GLU A 76 3.79 11.54 -4.02
CA GLU A 76 2.80 12.57 -4.33
C GLU A 76 2.36 12.53 -5.81
N LEU A 77 3.01 11.72 -6.66
CA LEU A 77 2.75 11.68 -8.10
C LEU A 77 1.54 10.82 -8.46
N LEU A 78 1.39 9.70 -7.76
CA LEU A 78 0.40 8.67 -8.07
C LEU A 78 -0.46 8.39 -6.84
N ALA A 79 -1.63 7.85 -7.11
CA ALA A 79 -2.48 7.18 -6.14
C ALA A 79 -2.94 5.85 -6.75
N ALA A 80 -3.31 4.90 -5.90
CA ALA A 80 -3.94 3.67 -6.36
C ALA A 80 -5.17 3.39 -5.51
N ILE A 81 -6.24 2.89 -6.13
CA ILE A 81 -7.38 2.35 -5.41
C ILE A 81 -7.29 0.83 -5.56
N ASP A 82 -6.98 0.16 -4.45
CA ASP A 82 -6.90 -1.29 -4.27
C ASP A 82 -8.32 -1.82 -4.05
N VAL A 83 -8.94 -2.39 -5.07
CA VAL A 83 -10.35 -2.80 -5.10
C VAL A 83 -10.45 -4.30 -4.93
N ASP A 84 -11.08 -4.72 -3.82
CA ASP A 84 -11.38 -6.13 -3.54
C ASP A 84 -12.78 -6.53 -4.04
N GLN A 85 -13.71 -5.58 -4.12
CA GLN A 85 -15.12 -5.83 -4.46
C GLN A 85 -15.67 -4.80 -5.46
N ASP A 86 -15.39 -4.99 -6.75
CA ASP A 86 -15.80 -4.09 -7.84
C ASP A 86 -17.30 -3.72 -7.78
N ASP A 87 -18.18 -4.72 -7.68
CA ASP A 87 -19.63 -4.49 -7.68
C ASP A 87 -20.03 -3.56 -6.50
N LYS A 88 -19.45 -3.77 -5.32
CA LYS A 88 -19.72 -2.96 -4.13
C LYS A 88 -19.17 -1.55 -4.24
N LEU A 89 -17.97 -1.39 -4.79
CA LEU A 89 -17.42 -0.07 -5.05
C LEU A 89 -18.31 0.72 -6.02
N THR A 90 -18.81 0.09 -7.08
CA THR A 90 -19.65 0.77 -8.08
C THR A 90 -21.06 1.12 -7.57
N GLU A 91 -21.55 0.45 -6.52
CA GLU A 91 -22.81 0.82 -5.85
C GLU A 91 -22.71 2.17 -5.14
N ILE A 92 -21.57 2.46 -4.51
CA ILE A 92 -21.34 3.71 -3.74
C ILE A 92 -20.66 4.80 -4.58
N TRP A 93 -19.86 4.41 -5.57
CA TRP A 93 -19.15 5.30 -6.47
C TRP A 93 -19.39 4.86 -7.93
N PRO A 94 -20.51 5.29 -8.54
CA PRO A 94 -20.86 4.87 -9.89
C PRO A 94 -19.81 5.16 -10.95
N ASP A 95 -19.02 6.23 -10.76
CA ASP A 95 -17.93 6.62 -11.66
C ASP A 95 -16.76 5.62 -11.61
N ALA A 96 -16.58 4.87 -10.51
CA ALA A 96 -15.57 3.82 -10.39
C ALA A 96 -15.66 2.81 -11.52
N LYS A 97 -16.88 2.48 -11.98
CA LYS A 97 -17.08 1.55 -13.08
C LYS A 97 -16.44 2.05 -14.36
N LYS A 98 -16.61 3.34 -14.66
CA LYS A 98 -16.00 3.95 -15.83
C LYS A 98 -14.48 3.96 -15.67
N MET A 99 -13.99 4.35 -14.50
CA MET A 99 -12.55 4.45 -14.24
C MET A 99 -11.85 3.09 -14.33
N LEU A 100 -12.45 2.01 -13.80
CA LEU A 100 -11.92 0.65 -13.91
C LEU A 100 -11.87 0.13 -15.36
N ASN A 101 -12.75 0.60 -16.25
CA ASN A 101 -12.79 0.16 -17.64
C ASN A 101 -12.03 1.07 -18.62
N GLU A 102 -11.80 2.33 -18.27
CA GLU A 102 -11.24 3.35 -19.16
C GLU A 102 -9.93 3.98 -18.64
N GLY A 103 -9.49 3.66 -17.42
CA GLY A 103 -8.22 4.12 -16.83
C GLY A 103 -7.23 2.97 -16.67
N LEU A 104 -5.97 3.28 -16.36
CA LEU A 104 -4.94 2.26 -16.09
C LEU A 104 -5.36 1.37 -14.91
N CYS A 105 -5.58 0.09 -15.18
CA CYS A 105 -5.98 -0.88 -14.16
C CYS A 105 -5.11 -2.12 -14.24
N THR A 106 -4.79 -2.68 -13.07
CA THR A 106 -4.02 -3.92 -12.96
C THR A 106 -4.81 -4.95 -12.18
N GLU A 107 -4.92 -6.17 -12.69
CA GLU A 107 -5.51 -7.29 -11.95
C GLU A 107 -4.50 -7.85 -10.95
N THR A 108 -4.94 -8.11 -9.72
CA THR A 108 -4.10 -8.58 -8.61
C THR A 108 -4.11 -10.10 -8.47
N ARG A 109 -3.32 -10.64 -7.53
CA ARG A 109 -3.25 -12.09 -7.27
C ARG A 109 -4.60 -12.76 -6.94
N SER A 110 -5.58 -11.99 -6.48
CA SER A 110 -6.89 -12.44 -5.99
C SER A 110 -8.04 -12.11 -6.95
N ASN A 111 -7.73 -11.71 -8.20
CA ASN A 111 -8.68 -11.14 -9.18
C ASN A 111 -9.33 -9.83 -8.71
N GLY A 112 -8.73 -9.13 -7.73
CA GLY A 112 -9.05 -7.73 -7.45
C GLY A 112 -8.34 -6.81 -8.43
N HIS A 113 -8.50 -5.51 -8.24
CA HIS A 113 -7.97 -4.51 -9.16
C HIS A 113 -7.19 -3.42 -8.43
N HIS A 114 -6.07 -2.96 -8.99
CA HIS A 114 -5.54 -1.64 -8.66
C HIS A 114 -5.92 -0.68 -9.78
N LEU A 115 -6.74 0.32 -9.48
CA LEU A 115 -6.95 1.46 -10.35
C LEU A 115 -5.86 2.51 -10.10
N ILE A 116 -5.02 2.76 -11.09
CA ILE A 116 -3.88 3.67 -10.98
C ILE A 116 -4.29 5.07 -11.45
N LEU A 117 -4.02 6.05 -10.60
CA LEU A 117 -4.43 7.43 -10.77
C LEU A 117 -3.21 8.36 -10.74
N GLN A 118 -3.24 9.40 -11.55
CA GLN A 118 -2.34 10.52 -11.40
C GLN A 118 -2.88 11.43 -10.29
N ASN A 119 -2.08 11.61 -9.24
CA ASN A 119 -2.48 12.36 -8.06
C ASN A 119 -2.24 13.86 -8.26
N GLU A 120 -3.28 14.69 -8.08
CA GLU A 120 -3.14 16.15 -8.05
C GLU A 120 -3.34 16.77 -6.66
N ASP A 121 -4.07 16.11 -5.75
CA ASP A 121 -4.48 16.70 -4.46
C ASP A 121 -4.98 15.67 -3.43
N ILE A 122 -4.42 14.45 -3.43
CA ILE A 122 -4.79 13.38 -2.50
C ILE A 122 -3.61 13.13 -1.55
N GLU A 123 -3.70 13.67 -0.35
CA GLU A 123 -2.58 13.67 0.61
C GLU A 123 -2.43 12.36 1.39
N LYS A 124 -3.55 11.66 1.67
CA LYS A 124 -3.56 10.55 2.62
C LYS A 124 -4.42 9.38 2.11
N GLY A 125 -3.85 8.17 2.19
CA GLY A 125 -4.56 6.93 1.97
C GLY A 125 -5.65 6.67 3.01
N THR A 126 -6.63 5.85 2.64
CA THR A 126 -7.73 5.44 3.52
C THR A 126 -8.29 4.10 3.08
N THR A 127 -8.87 3.34 3.99
CA THR A 127 -9.51 2.06 3.69
C THR A 127 -11.01 2.18 3.92
N TYR A 128 -11.77 1.67 2.97
CA TYR A 128 -13.21 1.55 3.06
C TYR A 128 -13.65 0.09 3.01
N GLY A 129 -14.51 -0.30 3.96
CA GLY A 129 -15.05 -1.65 4.07
C GLY A 129 -16.46 -1.67 4.65
N ASN A 130 -17.07 -2.85 4.60
CA ASN A 130 -18.39 -3.15 5.14
C ASN A 130 -18.32 -4.35 6.12
N GLU A 131 -19.47 -4.88 6.53
CA GLU A 131 -19.55 -6.06 7.42
C GLU A 131 -18.94 -7.34 6.82
N ASP A 132 -18.82 -7.40 5.50
CA ASP A 132 -18.26 -8.54 4.75
C ASP A 132 -16.75 -8.40 4.49
N GLY A 133 -16.14 -7.25 4.81
CA GLY A 133 -14.71 -7.00 4.68
C GLY A 133 -14.36 -5.69 3.99
N GLU A 134 -13.09 -5.55 3.60
CA GLU A 134 -12.60 -4.42 2.81
C GLU A 134 -13.25 -4.44 1.42
N ILE A 135 -13.68 -3.27 0.94
CA ILE A 135 -14.20 -3.06 -0.40
C ILE A 135 -13.12 -2.43 -1.27
N ALA A 136 -12.48 -1.38 -0.74
CA ALA A 136 -11.36 -0.74 -1.41
C ALA A 136 -10.43 0.03 -0.44
N GLY A 137 -9.13 0.06 -0.76
CA GLY A 137 -8.12 0.86 -0.10
C GLY A 137 -7.51 1.91 -1.03
N LEU A 138 -7.65 3.19 -0.70
CA LEU A 138 -6.89 4.27 -1.31
C LEU A 138 -5.44 4.24 -0.78
N ARG A 139 -4.48 4.07 -1.68
CA ARG A 139 -3.04 4.06 -1.43
C ARG A 139 -2.42 5.36 -1.94
N THR A 140 -1.63 6.04 -1.09
CA THR A 140 -0.84 7.23 -1.51
C THR A 140 0.52 7.30 -0.80
N GLY A 141 1.40 8.20 -1.25
CA GLY A 141 2.65 8.49 -0.57
C GLY A 141 3.58 7.27 -0.51
N TRP A 142 4.03 6.92 0.68
CA TRP A 142 4.92 5.78 0.91
C TRP A 142 4.19 4.43 0.97
N GLU A 143 2.91 4.38 0.63
CA GLU A 143 2.24 3.11 0.37
C GLU A 143 2.70 2.54 -0.96
N GLN A 144 2.85 1.21 -1.00
CA GLN A 144 3.33 0.49 -2.16
C GLN A 144 2.24 -0.35 -2.80
N ILE A 145 2.33 -0.47 -4.11
CA ILE A 145 1.67 -1.53 -4.87
C ILE A 145 2.72 -2.47 -5.46
N LEU A 146 2.31 -3.71 -5.73
CA LEU A 146 3.10 -4.60 -6.56
C LEU A 146 2.89 -4.22 -8.03
N VAL A 147 3.97 -4.06 -8.80
CA VAL A 147 3.84 -3.70 -10.22
C VAL A 147 3.44 -4.91 -11.07
N PRO A 148 2.70 -4.71 -12.17
CA PRO A 148 2.42 -5.78 -13.14
C PRO A 148 3.68 -6.52 -13.58
N GLY A 149 3.53 -7.81 -13.86
CA GLY A 149 4.62 -8.74 -14.09
C GLY A 149 5.15 -9.42 -12.83
N SER A 150 4.86 -8.87 -11.65
CA SER A 150 5.21 -9.51 -10.37
C SER A 150 4.22 -10.61 -10.01
N TYR A 151 4.68 -11.65 -9.32
CA TYR A 151 3.86 -12.78 -8.90
C TYR A 151 3.87 -12.91 -7.38
N ALA A 152 2.71 -12.98 -6.77
CA ALA A 152 2.59 -13.18 -5.32
C ALA A 152 1.85 -14.48 -5.00
N PHE A 153 2.26 -15.11 -3.90
CA PHE A 153 1.59 -16.25 -3.28
C PHE A 153 1.53 -15.98 -1.78
N ASP A 154 0.35 -16.17 -1.23
CA ASP A 154 0.13 -16.05 0.20
C ASP A 154 -0.14 -17.44 0.77
N PRO A 155 0.71 -17.92 1.70
CA PRO A 155 0.57 -19.24 2.28
C PRO A 155 -0.65 -19.37 3.20
N ASP A 156 -1.19 -18.27 3.72
CA ASP A 156 -2.27 -18.28 4.71
C ASP A 156 -3.62 -18.52 4.03
N ASP A 157 -3.88 -17.88 2.89
CA ASP A 157 -5.09 -18.06 2.08
C ASP A 157 -4.90 -19.06 0.91
N GLY A 158 -3.65 -19.41 0.58
CA GLY A 158 -3.31 -20.30 -0.54
C GLY A 158 -3.51 -19.68 -1.92
N ILE A 159 -3.86 -18.40 -2.01
CA ILE A 159 -4.16 -17.66 -3.22
C ILE A 159 -2.85 -17.14 -3.83
N SER A 160 -2.68 -17.36 -5.12
CA SER A 160 -1.54 -16.89 -5.88
C SER A 160 -1.95 -16.35 -7.24
N GLY A 161 -1.19 -15.40 -7.75
CA GLY A 161 -1.42 -14.88 -9.09
C GLY A 161 -0.32 -13.94 -9.56
N LEU A 162 -0.24 -13.82 -10.88
CA LEU A 162 0.53 -12.82 -11.58
C LEU A 162 -0.28 -11.53 -11.57
N TYR A 163 0.37 -10.42 -11.24
CA TYR A 163 -0.22 -9.09 -11.43
C TYR A 163 -0.14 -8.76 -12.92
N THR A 164 -1.25 -8.43 -13.55
CA THR A 164 -1.32 -8.20 -15.00
C THR A 164 -1.97 -6.85 -15.29
N VAL A 165 -1.62 -6.23 -16.43
CA VAL A 165 -2.33 -5.04 -16.90
C VAL A 165 -3.68 -5.49 -17.42
N PHE A 166 -4.74 -5.00 -16.77
CA PHE A 166 -6.13 -5.30 -17.12
C PHE A 166 -6.63 -4.37 -18.22
N THR A 167 -6.30 -3.08 -18.12
CA THR A 167 -6.62 -2.05 -19.12
C THR A 167 -5.36 -1.26 -19.47
N GLU A 168 -5.05 -1.21 -20.77
CA GLU A 168 -3.88 -0.51 -21.32
C GLU A 168 -4.22 0.96 -21.68
N GLU A 169 -4.79 1.68 -20.71
CA GLU A 169 -5.09 3.12 -20.83
C GLU A 169 -4.19 3.93 -19.89
N PRO A 170 -3.93 5.22 -20.15
CA PRO A 170 -3.17 6.05 -19.21
C PRO A 170 -3.90 6.24 -17.86
N PRO A 171 -3.17 6.51 -16.76
CA PRO A 171 -3.76 6.90 -15.49
C PRO A 171 -4.65 8.13 -15.65
N MET A 172 -5.87 8.05 -15.13
CA MET A 172 -6.74 9.23 -15.03
C MET A 172 -6.22 10.18 -13.96
N ILE A 173 -6.45 11.48 -14.15
CA ILE A 173 -6.18 12.48 -13.12
C ILE A 173 -7.28 12.40 -12.07
N ALA A 174 -6.89 12.37 -10.79
CA ALA A 174 -7.82 12.37 -9.66
C ALA A 174 -7.42 13.41 -8.61
N LYS A 175 -8.44 14.08 -8.08
CA LYS A 175 -8.38 14.96 -6.93
C LYS A 175 -9.22 14.39 -5.80
N LYS A 176 -9.01 14.92 -4.60
CA LYS A 176 -9.85 14.61 -3.44
C LYS A 176 -11.36 14.75 -3.71
N GLU A 177 -11.76 15.73 -4.51
CA GLU A 177 -13.17 16.01 -4.84
C GLU A 177 -13.78 14.98 -5.81
N ASP A 178 -12.95 14.22 -6.53
CA ASP A 178 -13.40 13.18 -7.47
C ASP A 178 -13.67 11.84 -6.77
N LEU A 179 -13.20 11.68 -5.52
CA LEU A 179 -13.37 10.48 -4.71
C LEU A 179 -14.71 10.50 -3.94
N PRO A 180 -15.34 9.34 -3.73
CA PRO A 180 -16.52 9.26 -2.86
C PRO A 180 -16.14 9.60 -1.43
N ASP A 181 -17.08 10.11 -0.65
CA ASP A 181 -16.86 10.51 0.75
C ASP A 181 -16.28 9.35 1.59
N GLU A 182 -16.68 8.13 1.28
CA GLU A 182 -16.23 6.88 1.88
C GLU A 182 -14.72 6.62 1.69
N LEU A 183 -14.15 7.06 0.56
CA LEU A 183 -12.71 6.98 0.27
C LEU A 183 -12.00 8.31 0.50
N ASN A 184 -12.66 9.27 1.15
CA ASN A 184 -12.09 10.57 1.44
C ASN A 184 -11.43 10.58 2.83
N PRO A 185 -10.13 10.88 2.95
CA PRO A 185 -9.41 10.83 4.23
C PRO A 185 -9.92 11.83 5.29
N SER A 186 -10.66 12.89 4.91
CA SER A 186 -11.28 13.78 5.90
C SER A 186 -12.59 13.27 6.48
N ASN A 187 -13.20 12.25 5.86
CA ASN A 187 -14.47 11.65 6.28
C ASN A 187 -14.30 10.21 6.77
N SER A 188 -13.17 9.55 6.45
CA SER A 188 -12.75 8.35 7.17
C SER A 188 -12.48 8.77 8.60
N THR A 189 -13.49 8.52 9.44
CA THR A 189 -13.55 8.61 10.89
C THR A 189 -12.25 9.15 11.48
N GLU A 190 -12.31 10.34 12.10
CA GLU A 190 -11.49 10.61 13.28
C GLU A 190 -11.36 9.27 13.98
N LEU A 191 -10.15 8.70 14.07
CA LEU A 191 -9.93 7.60 14.99
C LEU A 191 -10.51 8.15 16.28
N GLU A 192 -11.69 7.67 16.70
CA GLU A 192 -12.23 7.99 18.01
C GLU A 192 -11.03 7.73 18.88
N GLU A 193 -10.49 8.79 19.49
CA GLU A 193 -9.40 8.65 20.45
C GLU A 193 -9.92 7.55 21.36
N LEU A 194 -9.28 6.38 21.25
CA LEU A 194 -9.66 5.23 22.01
C LEU A 194 -9.44 5.71 23.44
N ASP A 195 -10.53 6.11 24.08
CA ASP A 195 -10.56 6.68 25.43
C ASP A 195 -10.34 5.49 26.37
N ILE A 196 -9.15 4.90 26.25
CA ILE A 196 -8.68 3.80 27.06
C ILE A 196 -8.47 4.42 28.42
N ASP A 197 -9.45 4.25 29.29
CA ASP A 197 -9.26 4.49 30.70
C ASP A 197 -8.24 3.47 31.20
N ILE A 198 -6.97 3.87 31.18
CA ILE A 198 -5.83 3.16 31.75
C ILE A 198 -6.00 2.86 33.26
N ASN A 199 -7.07 3.34 33.89
CA ASN A 199 -7.44 3.03 35.26
C ASN A 199 -8.66 2.09 35.38
N ASP A 200 -9.23 1.58 34.29
CA ASP A 200 -10.30 0.57 34.39
C ASP A 200 -9.72 -0.74 34.98
N PRO A 201 -10.13 -1.15 36.19
CA PRO A 201 -9.64 -2.38 36.81
C PRO A 201 -10.07 -3.66 36.08
N ASN A 202 -10.92 -3.56 35.05
CA ASN A 202 -11.29 -4.65 34.15
C ASN A 202 -10.81 -4.42 32.71
N GLY A 203 -10.04 -3.35 32.46
CA GLY A 203 -9.46 -3.04 31.16
C GLY A 203 -8.35 -4.03 30.76
N ILE A 204 -8.07 -4.11 29.47
CA ILE A 204 -6.93 -4.87 28.94
C ILE A 204 -5.65 -4.17 29.43
N ASP A 205 -4.74 -4.92 30.05
CA ASP A 205 -3.43 -4.38 30.43
C ASP A 205 -2.73 -3.87 29.15
N PRO A 206 -2.40 -2.57 29.04
CA PRO A 206 -1.78 -2.02 27.83
C PRO A 206 -0.45 -2.69 27.46
N SER A 207 0.21 -3.35 28.41
CA SER A 207 1.42 -4.14 28.16
C SER A 207 1.16 -5.48 27.45
N GLU A 208 -0.09 -5.96 27.42
CA GLU A 208 -0.52 -7.15 26.71
C GLU A 208 -1.06 -6.85 25.29
N ILE A 209 -1.21 -5.56 24.93
CA ILE A 209 -1.66 -5.15 23.60
C ILE A 209 -0.49 -5.28 22.63
N ALA A 210 -0.57 -6.29 21.76
CA ALA A 210 0.36 -6.48 20.66
C ALA A 210 0.04 -5.52 19.50
N GLY A 211 1.08 -4.89 18.94
CA GLY A 211 0.98 -4.13 17.71
C GLY A 211 0.74 -5.03 16.49
N PHE A 212 0.64 -4.42 15.32
CA PHE A 212 0.40 -5.12 14.04
C PHE A 212 1.46 -6.19 13.71
N ASP A 213 2.68 -6.07 14.25
CA ASP A 213 3.78 -7.04 14.11
C ASP A 213 3.80 -8.14 15.20
N GLY A 214 2.75 -8.20 16.03
CA GLY A 214 2.62 -9.17 17.12
C GLY A 214 3.51 -8.89 18.33
N LYS A 215 4.27 -7.78 18.33
CA LYS A 215 5.10 -7.38 19.46
C LYS A 215 4.33 -6.49 20.41
N THR A 216 4.49 -6.74 21.70
CA THR A 216 3.98 -5.86 22.74
C THR A 216 4.89 -4.65 22.93
N VAL A 217 4.41 -3.63 23.64
CA VAL A 217 5.27 -2.50 24.06
C VAL A 217 6.46 -2.98 24.90
N ALA A 218 6.31 -4.07 25.66
CA ALA A 218 7.40 -4.66 26.42
C ALA A 218 8.50 -5.22 25.50
N ASP A 219 8.12 -5.95 24.45
CA ASP A 219 9.05 -6.49 23.45
C ASP A 219 9.80 -5.37 22.69
N LEU A 220 9.10 -4.27 22.41
CA LEU A 220 9.69 -3.09 21.77
C LEU A 220 10.68 -2.36 22.68
N ARG A 221 10.38 -2.26 23.99
CA ARG A 221 11.30 -1.67 24.98
C ARG A 221 12.55 -2.52 25.18
N GLU A 222 12.43 -3.84 25.23
CA GLU A 222 13.60 -4.73 25.34
C GLU A 222 14.54 -4.63 24.12
N SER A 223 13.99 -4.30 22.95
CA SER A 223 14.75 -4.23 21.70
C SER A 223 15.23 -2.82 21.33
N ASP A 224 14.72 -1.76 21.98
CA ASP A 224 15.08 -0.37 21.70
C ASP A 224 15.44 0.40 22.99
N GLU A 225 16.74 0.55 23.25
CA GLU A 225 17.29 1.27 24.40
C GLU A 225 16.82 2.75 24.47
N LYS A 226 16.53 3.39 23.33
CA LYS A 226 16.05 4.78 23.32
C LYS A 226 14.58 4.85 23.72
N LEU A 227 13.78 3.89 23.27
CA LEU A 227 12.38 3.76 23.66
C LEU A 227 12.26 3.44 25.15
N ASP A 228 13.10 2.53 25.66
CA ASP A 228 13.10 2.18 27.08
C ASP A 228 13.46 3.40 27.96
N ALA A 229 14.52 4.13 27.61
CA ALA A 229 14.90 5.36 28.31
C ALA A 229 13.79 6.43 28.26
N LEU A 230 13.06 6.53 27.16
CA LEU A 230 11.91 7.44 27.02
C LEU A 230 10.77 7.01 27.95
N CYS A 231 10.41 5.73 27.96
CA CYS A 231 9.37 5.19 28.84
C CYS A 231 9.73 5.32 30.33
N GLU A 232 11.00 5.13 30.71
CA GLU A 232 11.47 5.38 32.07
C GLU A 232 11.36 6.85 32.47
N SER A 233 11.61 7.78 31.54
CA SER A 233 11.52 9.22 31.77
C SER A 233 10.07 9.72 31.94
N LEU A 234 9.10 8.95 31.43
CA LEU A 234 7.67 9.25 31.47
C LEU A 234 6.96 8.65 32.71
N ASN A 235 7.68 7.93 33.58
CA ASN A 235 7.09 7.26 34.73
C ASN A 235 6.42 8.27 35.71
N PRO A 236 5.08 8.24 35.92
CA PRO A 236 4.34 9.30 36.61
C PRO A 236 4.55 9.36 38.14
N SER A 237 5.39 8.49 38.71
CA SER A 237 5.63 8.37 40.15
C SER A 237 6.36 9.57 40.80
N ARG A 238 6.50 10.71 40.09
CA ARG A 238 6.96 12.00 40.62
C ARG A 238 5.87 13.03 40.90
N TYR A 239 4.60 12.74 40.61
CA TYR A 239 3.48 13.59 41.03
C TYR A 239 2.61 12.84 42.02
N SER A 240 2.87 13.05 43.31
CA SER A 240 1.96 12.66 44.40
C SER A 240 0.68 13.52 44.31
N PHE A 241 -0.48 12.88 44.23
CA PHE A 241 -1.73 13.46 44.74
C PHE A 241 -1.70 13.47 46.27
#